data_AF-A0A7X8ZR70-F1
#
_entry.id   AF-A0A7X8ZR70-F1
#
_cell.length_a   1.000
_cell.length_b   1.000
_cell.length_c   1.000
_cell.angle_alpha   90.00
_cell.angle_beta   90.00
_cell.angle_gamma   90.00
#
_symmetry.space_group_name_H-M   'P 1'
#
loop_
_entity.id
_entity.type
_entity.pdbx_description
1 polymer ?
#
loop_
_entity_poly.entity_id
_entity_poly.type
_entity_poly.pdbx_seq_one_letter_code
_entity_poly.pdbx_strand_id
1 'polypeptide(L)' 'MAKRNVIAEKVYAALEKPIQEMGFELIDVIYQKENDKLFLRLLVDKVGGITI' A
#
# COMPACT_ATOMS: atom_id res chain seq x y z
N MET A 1 4.46 8.31 -19.21
CA MET A 1 4.36 8.11 -17.76
C MET A 1 3.13 7.26 -17.50
N ALA A 2 3.29 6.03 -17.00
CA ALA A 2 2.15 5.15 -16.74
C ALA A 2 1.22 5.83 -15.73
N LYS A 3 -0.07 5.92 -16.06
CA LYS A 3 -1.09 6.59 -15.25
C LYS A 3 -1.15 5.87 -13.90
N ARG A 4 -0.63 6.49 -12.84
CA ARG A 4 -0.74 5.95 -11.47
C ARG A 4 -2.23 5.78 -11.18
N ASN A 5 -2.59 4.63 -10.60
CA ASN A 5 -3.98 4.28 -10.40
C ASN A 5 -4.58 5.20 -9.31
N VAL A 6 -5.58 6.01 -9.65
CA VAL A 6 -6.19 7.01 -8.74
C VAL A 6 -6.66 6.37 -7.43
N ILE A 7 -7.08 5.10 -7.46
CA ILE A 7 -7.47 4.38 -6.25
C ILE A 7 -6.26 4.07 -5.37
N ALA A 8 -5.14 3.64 -5.96
CA ALA A 8 -3.91 3.39 -5.20
C ALA A 8 -3.41 4.65 -4.49
N GLU A 9 -3.45 5.81 -5.16
CA GLU A 9 -3.06 7.09 -4.54
C GLU A 9 -3.98 7.49 -3.38
N LYS A 10 -5.30 7.33 -3.54
CA LYS A 10 -6.27 7.60 -2.47
C LYS A 10 -6.06 6.69 -1.27
N VAL A 11 -5.80 5.40 -1.51
CA VAL A 11 -5.54 4.43 -0.46
C VAL A 11 -4.21 4.74 0.24
N TYR A 12 -3.16 5.08 -0.51
CA TYR A 12 -1.87 5.47 0.07
C TYR A 12 -2.06 6.66 1.02
N ALA A 13 -2.70 7.75 0.55
CA ALA A 13 -2.91 8.95 1.37
C ALA A 13 -3.78 8.68 2.62
N ALA A 14 -4.73 7.75 2.53
CA ALA A 14 -5.57 7.38 3.68
C ALA A 14 -4.83 6.51 4.71
N LEU A 15 -3.85 5.71 4.28
CA LEU A 15 -3.19 4.69 5.10
C LEU A 15 -1.80 5.09 5.60
N GLU A 16 -1.14 6.05 4.97
CA GLU A 16 0.21 6.50 5.34
C GLU A 16 0.30 6.83 6.84
N LYS A 17 -0.59 7.71 7.33
CA LYS A 17 -0.60 8.13 8.73
C LYS A 17 -0.92 6.97 9.71
N PRO A 18 -2.00 6.20 9.54
CA PRO A 18 -2.26 5.04 10.39
C PRO A 18 -1.10 4.03 10.44
N ILE A 19 -0.47 3.74 9.30
CA ILE A 19 0.64 2.78 9.22
C ILE A 19 1.88 3.32 9.94
N GLN A 20 2.18 4.61 9.79
CA GLN A 20 3.23 5.28 10.55
C GLN A 20 2.96 5.29 12.06
N GLU A 21 1.73 5.54 12.49
CA GLU A 21 1.32 5.49 13.90
C GLU A 21 1.46 4.08 14.50
N MET A 22 1.34 3.04 13.68
CA MET A 22 1.60 1.65 14.05
C MET A 22 3.10 1.29 14.08
N GLY A 23 3.98 2.22 13.68
CA GLY A 23 5.43 2.03 13.64
C GLY A 23 5.93 1.30 12.38
N PHE A 24 5.16 1.34 11.30
CA PHE A 24 5.52 0.79 9.99
C PHE A 24 5.69 1.94 8.98
N GLU A 25 6.36 1.66 7.88
CA GLU A 25 6.50 2.55 6.74
C GLU A 25 5.69 2.00 5.56
N LEU A 26 4.78 2.80 4.99
CA LEU A 26 4.05 2.41 3.78
C LEU A 26 4.93 2.72 2.56
N ILE A 27 5.40 1.69 1.87
CA ILE A 27 6.29 1.81 0.71
C ILE A 27 5.49 2.04 -0.57
N ASP A 28 4.45 1.24 -0.81
CA ASP A 28 3.63 1.36 -2.01
C ASP A 28 2.24 0.73 -1.83
N VAL A 29 1.31 1.16 -2.68
CA VAL A 29 -0.03 0.58 -2.78
C VAL A 29 -0.27 0.15 -4.22
N ILE A 30 -0.55 -1.13 -4.42
CA ILE A 30 -0.80 -1.70 -5.72
C ILE A 30 -2.28 -2.06 -5.83
N TYR A 31 -2.98 -1.41 -6.76
CA TYR A 31 -4.36 -1.72 -7.10
C TYR A 31 -4.43 -2.24 -8.53
N GLN A 32 -4.61 -3.57 -8.67
CA GLN A 32 -4.60 -4.24 -9.97
C GLN A 32 -5.65 -5.36 -10.06
N LYS A 33 -6.21 -5.53 -11.26
CA LYS A 33 -7.07 -6.67 -11.58
C LYS A 33 -6.20 -7.82 -12.07
N GLU A 34 -6.30 -8.97 -11.41
CA GLU A 34 -5.67 -10.21 -11.85
C GLU A 34 -6.76 -11.25 -12.11
N ASN A 35 -6.81 -11.74 -13.35
CA ASN A 35 -7.92 -12.55 -13.86
C ASN A 35 -9.24 -11.78 -13.68
N ASP A 36 -10.19 -12.34 -12.92
CA ASP A 36 -11.47 -11.72 -12.58
C ASP A 36 -11.57 -11.18 -11.16
N LYS A 37 -10.43 -11.05 -10.47
CA LYS A 37 -10.38 -10.54 -9.10
C LYS A 37 -9.60 -9.23 -9.04
N LEU A 38 -10.09 -8.33 -8.19
CA LEU A 38 -9.40 -7.10 -7.85
C LEU A 38 -8.56 -7.32 -6.60
N PHE A 39 -7.29 -6.96 -6.68
CA PHE A 39 -6.35 -7.04 -5.58
C PHE A 39 -5.89 -5.65 -5.19
N LEU A 40 -5.89 -5.41 -3.87
CA LEU A 40 -5.26 -4.28 -3.23
C LEU A 40 -4.13 -4.82 -2.37
N ARG A 41 -2.88 -4.48 -2.72
CA ARG A 41 -1.70 -4.88 -1.96
C ARG A 41 -1.05 -3.66 -1.35
N LEU A 42 -0.72 -3.76 -0.07
CA LEU A 42 0.04 -2.76 0.67
C LEU A 42 1.45 -3.32 0.87
N LEU A 43 2.45 -2.60 0.40
CA LEU A 43 3.84 -2.91 0.68
C LEU A 43 4.25 -2.08 1.88
N VAL A 44 4.54 -2.74 3.01
CA VAL A 44 4.93 -2.09 4.25
C VAL A 44 6.31 -2.59 4.66
N ASP A 45 7.10 -1.70 5.27
CA ASP A 45 8.36 -2.04 5.92
C ASP A 45 8.29 -1.67 7.41
N LYS A 46 9.19 -2.23 8.22
CA LYS A 46 9.35 -1.89 9.63
C LYS A 46 10.83 -1.85 9.98
N VAL A 47 11.27 -0.77 10.61
CA VAL A 47 12.61 -0.70 11.19
C VAL A 47 12.73 -1.77 12.28
N GLY A 48 13.59 -2.77 12.05
CA GLY A 48 13.76 -3.94 12.92
C GLY A 48 13.15 -5.25 12.37
N GLY A 49 12.54 -5.21 11.19
CA GLY A 49 12.00 -6.37 10.49
C GLY A 49 10.50 -6.60 10.74
N ILE A 50 9.87 -7.29 9.79
CA ILE A 50 8.46 -7.68 9.84
C ILE A 50 8.37 -9.17 10.22
N THR A 51 7.51 -9.48 11.19
CA THR A 51 7.13 -10.86 11.54
C THR A 51 5.76 -11.19 10.94
N ILE A 52 5.53 -12.47 10.60
CA ILE A 52 4.26 -12.99 10.06
C ILE A 52 3.20 -13.05 11.17
#